data_AF-A0A3A9TRR0-F1
#
_entry.id   AF-A0A3A9TRR0-F1
#
_cell.length_a   1.000
_cell.length_b   1.000
_cell.length_c   1.000
_cell.angle_alpha   90.00
_cell.angle_beta   90.00
_cell.angle_gamma   90.00
#
_symmetry.space_group_name_H-M   'P 1'
#
loop_
_entity.id
_entity.type
_entity.pdbx_description
1 polymer ?
#
loop_
_entity_poly.entity_id
_entity_poly.type
_entity_poly.pdbx_seq_one_letter_code
_entity_poly.pdbx_strand_id
1 'polypeptide(L)'
;MKCKYFAMITGMVVLCGVFATGCGDRKEPDITQENEEVYIVSEEDKIAETDEIDTYDESDTTDSSDVKVGSGEETTGIFAKAFETGEVENNGSFFVRIGDKVYYRVFNEAGIESPTLGGNINEKTEAVQAKIMSYNLKTGESECVGTTYGNGKMYAVTDGFVFAEPGKSESVLCTIGGPDKRPYLVGSPEAVSEDGRGLVTREYVEEDDGYQSSIIHIYYDDEEIATIEDGEGYFTTVFGYAGNNLFVMKSGYEDKKYYVSSYDETGSCTDYGKLQIAASDFLYEPVPEFEHLIYSNDEAYFLLAYYEGSGHYYAGYEIYKVNMKEKDSVSFVKTGRSTESASYDAPKIYFDGKDRLAMANHLSGEISLSDNDNGDLVYYTKPDHPSVLMKSFASESAQSAQAHFLDEAVAFGDDAFLITNQIERNSEGDIGWREAYDITEIDYLHIPFEQNNKEGKELATDKDKLETLDFEK
;
A
#
# COMPACT_ATOMS: atom_id res chain seq x y z
N MET A 1 -17.43 -55.43 -15.75
CA MET A 1 -18.72 -55.72 -15.08
C MET A 1 -18.71 -54.96 -13.77
N LYS A 2 -19.25 -53.73 -13.72
CA LYS A 2 -20.64 -53.38 -13.36
C LYS A 2 -21.07 -53.89 -11.96
N CYS A 3 -21.16 -52.97 -11.01
CA CYS A 3 -22.32 -52.63 -10.15
C CYS A 3 -21.81 -51.70 -9.04
N LYS A 4 -22.08 -50.38 -9.05
CA LYS A 4 -23.32 -49.69 -8.61
C LYS A 4 -23.86 -50.18 -7.26
N TYR A 5 -23.77 -49.31 -6.26
CA TYR A 5 -24.84 -49.08 -5.29
C TYR A 5 -25.09 -47.58 -5.13
N PHE A 6 -26.35 -47.22 -5.34
CA PHE A 6 -27.01 -45.96 -5.00
C PHE A 6 -27.70 -46.17 -3.64
N ALA A 7 -27.74 -45.15 -2.79
CA ALA A 7 -28.89 -44.87 -1.93
C ALA A 7 -28.86 -43.40 -1.44
N MET A 8 -29.69 -42.61 -2.13
CA MET A 8 -30.30 -41.35 -1.73
C MET A 8 -31.17 -41.55 -0.48
N ILE A 9 -31.21 -40.62 0.49
CA ILE A 9 -32.45 -40.09 1.11
C ILE A 9 -32.21 -38.64 1.58
N THR A 10 -33.14 -37.79 1.13
CA THR A 10 -33.47 -36.38 1.37
C THR A 10 -33.79 -35.98 2.82
N GLY A 11 -33.62 -34.70 3.16
CA GLY A 11 -34.27 -34.07 4.31
C GLY A 11 -33.97 -32.58 4.49
N MET A 12 -34.77 -31.72 3.84
CA MET A 12 -34.79 -30.27 4.01
C MET A 12 -35.43 -29.90 5.37
N VAL A 13 -34.75 -29.10 6.21
CA VAL A 13 -35.38 -28.28 7.27
C VAL A 13 -34.65 -26.95 7.36
N VAL A 14 -35.35 -25.90 6.94
CA VAL A 14 -35.13 -24.51 7.34
C VAL A 14 -35.52 -24.40 8.82
N LEU A 15 -34.65 -23.87 9.68
CA LEU A 15 -35.12 -23.11 10.86
C LEU A 15 -34.03 -22.18 11.39
N CYS A 16 -34.36 -20.89 11.38
CA CYS A 16 -33.70 -19.83 12.11
C CYS A 16 -33.55 -20.20 13.60
N GLY A 17 -32.41 -19.87 14.19
CA GLY A 17 -32.14 -20.11 15.61
C GLY A 17 -31.06 -19.18 16.13
N VAL A 18 -31.50 -18.00 16.53
CA VAL A 18 -30.79 -17.03 17.38
C VAL A 18 -30.10 -17.75 18.55
N PHE A 19 -28.81 -17.51 18.74
CA PHE A 19 -28.19 -17.66 20.07
C PHE A 19 -27.43 -16.39 20.42
N ALA A 20 -28.14 -15.57 21.20
CA ALA A 20 -27.54 -14.66 22.15
C ALA A 20 -26.94 -15.48 23.30
N THR A 21 -25.66 -15.26 23.57
CA THR A 21 -25.01 -15.45 24.88
C THR A 21 -23.82 -14.49 24.84
N GLY A 22 -23.68 -13.45 25.66
CA GLY A 22 -24.18 -13.21 27.00
C GLY A 22 -22.98 -12.61 27.74
N CYS A 23 -23.08 -11.33 28.12
CA CYS A 23 -22.06 -10.67 28.94
C CYS A 23 -21.84 -11.49 30.21
N GLY A 24 -20.63 -12.04 30.34
CA GLY A 24 -20.18 -12.73 31.54
C GLY A 24 -19.04 -11.94 32.16
N ASP A 25 -19.30 -11.35 33.33
CA ASP A 25 -18.30 -10.75 34.21
C ASP A 25 -17.05 -11.63 34.30
N ARG A 26 -15.89 -11.12 33.87
CA ARG A 26 -14.60 -11.76 34.14
C ARG A 26 -13.79 -10.89 35.09
N LYS A 27 -13.54 -11.49 36.26
CA LYS A 27 -12.63 -11.06 37.30
C LYS A 27 -11.22 -10.85 36.73
N GLU A 28 -10.64 -9.70 37.05
CA GLU A 28 -9.23 -9.39 36.85
C GLU A 28 -8.33 -10.48 37.46
N PRO A 29 -7.31 -10.96 36.73
CA PRO A 29 -6.19 -11.65 37.34
C PRO A 29 -5.19 -10.63 37.90
N ASP A 30 -5.07 -10.61 39.22
CA ASP A 30 -3.99 -10.00 39.97
C ASP A 30 -2.67 -10.76 39.68
N ILE A 31 -1.70 -10.08 39.06
CA ILE A 31 -0.35 -10.62 38.88
C ILE A 31 0.66 -9.52 39.25
N THR A 32 0.82 -9.32 40.56
CA THR A 32 2.11 -8.93 41.12
C THR A 32 3.14 -10.02 40.81
N GLN A 33 4.10 -9.76 39.92
CA GLN A 33 5.47 -10.24 40.08
C GLN A 33 6.45 -9.49 39.18
N GLU A 34 7.21 -8.60 39.83
CA GLU A 34 8.44 -8.00 39.35
C GLU A 34 9.51 -9.07 39.10
N ASN A 35 10.34 -8.85 38.07
CA ASN A 35 11.81 -9.00 38.06
C ASN A 35 12.30 -8.37 36.75
N GLU A 36 12.70 -7.09 36.79
CA GLU A 36 14.10 -6.62 36.74
C GLU A 36 14.77 -6.88 35.37
N GLU A 37 14.67 -5.91 34.45
CA GLU A 37 15.65 -4.83 34.17
C GLU A 37 16.83 -5.26 33.28
N VAL A 38 16.91 -4.68 32.07
CA VAL A 38 18.13 -4.05 31.54
C VAL A 38 17.74 -2.83 30.68
N TYR A 39 18.06 -1.63 31.18
CA TYR A 39 18.15 -0.35 30.46
C TYR A 39 19.53 -0.20 29.80
N ILE A 40 19.66 0.58 28.71
CA ILE A 40 20.51 1.80 28.60
C ILE A 40 20.01 2.65 27.41
N VAL A 41 19.48 3.83 27.72
CA VAL A 41 19.43 5.01 26.84
C VAL A 41 20.79 5.72 26.98
N SER A 42 21.43 6.11 25.87
CA SER A 42 22.58 7.02 25.91
C SER A 42 22.27 8.32 25.18
N GLU A 43 22.11 9.38 25.96
CA GLU A 43 22.26 10.77 25.53
C GLU A 43 23.74 11.16 25.43
N GLU A 44 23.95 12.26 24.69
CA GLU A 44 25.17 13.05 24.49
C GLU A 44 26.17 12.51 23.44
N ASP A 45 26.22 13.17 22.29
CA ASP A 45 27.48 13.82 21.92
C ASP A 45 27.31 15.08 21.05
N LYS A 46 28.24 16.01 21.31
CA LYS A 46 28.26 17.42 20.91
C LYS A 46 28.81 17.64 19.51
N ILE A 47 28.24 18.66 18.87
CA ILE A 47 28.83 19.68 17.97
C ILE A 47 30.28 19.41 17.52
N ALA A 48 30.45 19.29 16.20
CA ALA A 48 31.64 19.74 15.50
C ALA A 48 31.20 20.54 14.25
N GLU A 49 31.50 21.84 14.27
CA GLU A 49 31.48 22.73 13.10
C GLU A 49 32.57 22.31 12.12
N THR A 50 32.23 22.27 10.83
CA THR A 50 33.18 22.59 9.76
C THR A 50 32.43 23.32 8.65
N ASP A 51 32.74 24.62 8.52
CA ASP A 51 32.58 25.41 7.31
C ASP A 51 33.35 24.75 6.17
N GLU A 52 32.74 24.65 4.98
CA GLU A 52 33.42 25.02 3.74
C GLU A 52 32.38 25.36 2.66
N ILE A 53 32.49 26.61 2.21
CA ILE A 53 31.75 27.29 1.18
C ILE A 53 32.39 26.93 -0.16
N ASP A 54 31.59 26.54 -1.16
CA ASP A 54 31.99 26.69 -2.57
C ASP A 54 30.86 27.35 -3.38
N THR A 55 31.14 28.60 -3.72
CA THR A 55 30.41 29.51 -4.63
C THR A 55 30.82 29.27 -6.08
N TYR A 56 29.88 29.15 -7.02
CA TYR A 56 30.02 29.53 -8.44
C TYR A 56 28.62 29.54 -9.09
N ASP A 57 28.24 30.40 -10.02
CA ASP A 57 28.54 31.78 -10.41
C ASP A 57 27.44 32.09 -11.43
N GLU A 58 26.69 33.17 -11.22
CA GLU A 58 25.67 33.63 -12.14
C GLU A 58 26.34 34.22 -13.40
N SER A 59 25.84 33.88 -14.58
CA SER A 59 25.97 34.80 -15.71
C SER A 59 24.68 34.84 -16.53
N ASP A 60 23.93 35.91 -16.30
CA ASP A 60 22.89 36.45 -17.17
C ASP A 60 23.42 36.74 -18.58
N THR A 61 22.64 36.36 -19.60
CA THR A 61 22.38 37.26 -20.74
C THR A 61 21.02 36.94 -21.38
N THR A 62 20.21 37.99 -21.47
CA THR A 62 18.93 38.16 -22.18
C THR A 62 19.03 37.95 -23.70
N ASP A 63 18.02 37.34 -24.35
CA ASP A 63 16.92 38.04 -25.06
C ASP A 63 16.13 37.12 -26.05
N SER A 64 14.81 37.33 -26.07
CA SER A 64 13.82 37.19 -27.16
C SER A 64 13.52 35.86 -27.89
N SER A 65 12.23 35.48 -27.79
CA SER A 65 11.32 34.91 -28.81
C SER A 65 11.63 33.54 -29.44
N ASP A 66 10.92 32.50 -28.99
CA ASP A 66 9.83 31.87 -29.76
C ASP A 66 9.38 30.60 -29.02
N VAL A 67 8.10 30.60 -28.61
CA VAL A 67 7.41 29.43 -28.06
C VAL A 67 7.34 28.37 -29.16
N LYS A 68 8.25 27.40 -29.11
CA LYS A 68 8.06 26.10 -29.74
C LYS A 68 7.43 25.18 -28.72
N VAL A 69 6.15 24.88 -28.94
CA VAL A 69 5.50 23.68 -28.44
C VAL A 69 6.37 22.50 -28.87
N GLY A 70 7.10 21.94 -27.90
CA GLY A 70 8.00 20.81 -28.07
C GLY A 70 7.19 19.56 -28.32
N SER A 71 7.12 19.18 -29.59
CA SER A 71 6.62 17.91 -30.07
C SER A 71 7.48 16.74 -29.58
N GLY A 72 6.91 15.86 -28.75
CA GLY A 72 6.97 14.40 -28.92
C GLY A 72 8.32 13.69 -29.09
N GLU A 73 9.40 14.11 -28.42
CA GLU A 73 10.63 13.32 -28.30
C GLU A 73 11.01 13.12 -26.82
N GLU A 74 11.21 11.85 -26.42
CA GLU A 74 11.86 11.33 -25.19
C GLU A 74 11.07 11.06 -23.89
N THR A 75 9.73 11.00 -23.84
CA THR A 75 9.05 10.50 -22.62
C THR A 75 9.30 9.01 -22.33
N THR A 76 9.62 8.20 -23.35
CA THR A 76 9.96 6.77 -23.17
C THR A 76 11.32 6.54 -22.52
N GLY A 77 12.20 7.55 -22.49
CA GLY A 77 13.52 7.46 -21.86
C GLY A 77 13.52 7.83 -20.37
N ILE A 78 12.56 8.63 -19.90
CA ILE A 78 12.61 9.15 -18.52
C ILE A 78 12.30 8.06 -17.48
N PHE A 79 11.37 7.14 -17.79
CA PHE A 79 11.00 6.04 -16.90
C PHE A 79 12.15 5.04 -16.78
N ALA A 80 12.62 4.50 -17.91
CA ALA A 80 13.78 3.60 -17.94
C ALA A 80 15.00 4.20 -17.22
N LYS A 81 15.32 5.47 -17.49
CA LYS A 81 16.43 6.15 -16.80
C LYS A 81 16.19 6.27 -15.29
N ALA A 82 14.98 6.63 -14.87
CA ALA A 82 14.65 6.75 -13.45
C ALA A 82 14.79 5.40 -12.71
N PHE A 83 14.40 4.29 -13.34
CA PHE A 83 14.66 2.95 -12.80
C PHE A 83 16.17 2.64 -12.73
N GLU A 84 16.94 2.94 -13.78
CA GLU A 84 18.39 2.75 -13.78
C GLU A 84 19.12 3.55 -12.68
N THR A 85 18.61 4.74 -12.34
CA THR A 85 19.21 5.61 -11.32
C THR A 85 18.58 5.48 -9.94
N GLY A 86 17.56 4.63 -9.76
CA GLY A 86 16.85 4.47 -8.49
C GLY A 86 16.03 5.71 -8.07
N GLU A 87 15.51 6.46 -9.04
CA GLU A 87 14.71 7.68 -8.84
C GLU A 87 13.19 7.42 -8.99
N VAL A 88 12.74 6.18 -8.79
CA VAL A 88 11.33 5.81 -8.71
C VAL A 88 10.99 5.55 -7.25
N GLU A 89 10.06 6.33 -6.68
CA GLU A 89 9.64 6.20 -5.29
C GLU A 89 8.15 5.96 -5.20
N ASN A 90 7.75 5.14 -4.22
CA ASN A 90 6.35 4.83 -3.91
C ASN A 90 5.58 4.21 -5.10
N ASN A 91 6.23 3.31 -5.85
CA ASN A 91 5.62 2.62 -6.98
C ASN A 91 4.47 1.71 -6.51
N GLY A 92 3.32 1.72 -7.19
CA GLY A 92 2.12 1.01 -6.75
C GLY A 92 1.28 1.79 -5.72
N SER A 93 1.29 3.13 -5.79
CA SER A 93 0.50 4.04 -4.96
C SER A 93 -0.33 5.00 -5.85
N PHE A 94 -1.14 5.86 -5.23
CA PHE A 94 -1.81 7.00 -5.86
C PHE A 94 -0.87 8.13 -6.27
N PHE A 95 0.29 8.25 -5.60
CA PHE A 95 1.35 9.18 -5.94
C PHE A 95 2.64 8.42 -6.20
N VAL A 96 3.21 8.57 -7.39
CA VAL A 96 4.47 7.93 -7.79
C VAL A 96 5.45 9.01 -8.23
N ARG A 97 6.63 9.07 -7.60
CA ARG A 97 7.69 9.99 -8.01
C ARG A 97 8.60 9.31 -9.02
N ILE A 98 8.92 10.01 -10.10
CA ILE A 98 9.84 9.58 -11.16
C ILE A 98 10.75 10.76 -11.48
N GLY A 99 12.00 10.67 -11.02
CA GLY A 99 12.95 11.79 -11.07
C GLY A 99 12.41 13.01 -10.32
N ASP A 100 12.35 14.16 -10.99
CA ASP A 100 11.89 15.42 -10.39
C ASP A 100 10.36 15.63 -10.46
N LYS A 101 9.60 14.62 -10.91
CA LYS A 101 8.14 14.73 -11.11
C LYS A 101 7.38 13.76 -10.22
N VAL A 102 6.25 14.22 -9.69
CA VAL A 102 5.26 13.38 -8.99
C VAL A 102 4.06 13.19 -9.88
N TYR A 103 3.70 11.94 -10.13
CA TYR A 103 2.56 11.56 -10.95
C TYR A 103 1.41 11.09 -10.07
N TYR A 104 0.19 11.46 -10.44
CA TYR A 104 -1.04 11.07 -9.74
C TYR A 104 -2.24 11.05 -10.67
N ARG A 105 -3.33 10.39 -10.25
CA ARG A 105 -4.59 10.37 -11.00
C ARG A 105 -5.60 11.29 -10.35
N VAL A 106 -6.19 12.18 -11.14
CA VAL A 106 -7.33 13.02 -10.73
C VAL A 106 -8.61 12.41 -11.28
N PHE A 107 -9.47 11.92 -10.40
CA PHE A 107 -10.72 11.25 -10.73
C PHE A 107 -11.85 12.26 -11.03
N ASN A 108 -12.70 11.92 -12.00
CA ASN A 108 -13.91 12.68 -12.27
C ASN A 108 -14.98 12.33 -11.23
N GLU A 109 -15.16 13.21 -10.25
CA GLU A 109 -16.12 13.07 -9.15
C GLU A 109 -17.56 12.81 -9.63
N ALA A 110 -17.96 13.41 -10.75
CA ALA A 110 -19.30 13.22 -11.32
C ALA A 110 -19.56 11.76 -11.76
N GLY A 111 -18.52 10.94 -11.89
CA GLY A 111 -18.63 9.50 -12.17
C GLY A 111 -18.77 8.62 -10.92
N ILE A 112 -18.70 9.18 -9.72
CA ILE A 112 -18.82 8.46 -8.45
C ILE A 112 -20.29 8.49 -8.02
N GLU A 113 -21.08 7.51 -8.48
CA GLU A 113 -22.54 7.52 -8.33
C GLU A 113 -23.06 6.77 -7.09
N SER A 114 -22.32 5.78 -6.57
CA SER A 114 -22.77 4.99 -5.42
C SER A 114 -22.07 5.43 -4.13
N PRO A 115 -22.59 5.11 -2.93
CA PRO A 115 -21.85 5.30 -1.70
C PRO A 115 -20.62 4.38 -1.62
N THR A 116 -19.65 4.77 -0.80
CA THR A 116 -18.45 4.00 -0.40
C THR A 116 -18.62 3.54 1.05
N LEU A 117 -18.11 2.36 1.40
CA LEU A 117 -17.99 1.97 2.81
C LEU A 117 -16.81 2.73 3.42
N GLY A 118 -17.02 3.39 4.56
CA GLY A 118 -15.97 4.14 5.25
C GLY A 118 -15.51 5.44 4.56
N GLY A 119 -16.08 5.83 3.41
CA GLY A 119 -15.73 7.09 2.74
C GLY A 119 -14.51 7.04 1.81
N ASN A 120 -13.97 5.85 1.55
CA ASN A 120 -12.72 5.67 0.80
C ASN A 120 -12.97 5.44 -0.71
N ILE A 121 -12.28 6.18 -1.60
CA ILE A 121 -12.46 6.02 -3.06
C ILE A 121 -11.96 4.67 -3.58
N ASN A 122 -11.09 3.99 -2.84
CA ASN A 122 -10.49 2.70 -3.20
C ASN A 122 -11.49 1.55 -3.14
N GLU A 123 -12.61 1.72 -2.43
CA GLU A 123 -13.70 0.74 -2.36
C GLU A 123 -14.53 0.69 -3.65
N LYS A 124 -14.28 1.58 -4.62
CA LYS A 124 -15.02 1.61 -5.87
C LYS A 124 -14.51 0.61 -6.89
N THR A 125 -15.43 0.06 -7.65
CA THR A 125 -15.15 -0.79 -8.82
C THR A 125 -15.80 -0.20 -10.08
N GLU A 126 -16.20 1.06 -10.02
CA GLU A 126 -16.84 1.77 -11.12
C GLU A 126 -15.78 2.37 -12.05
N ALA A 127 -16.02 2.33 -13.37
CA ALA A 127 -15.12 2.91 -14.36
C ALA A 127 -15.21 4.44 -14.37
N VAL A 128 -14.56 5.09 -13.40
CA VAL A 128 -14.48 6.55 -13.29
C VAL A 128 -13.42 7.08 -14.24
N GLN A 129 -13.75 8.05 -15.10
CA GLN A 129 -12.72 8.70 -15.92
C GLN A 129 -11.71 9.41 -15.01
N ALA A 130 -10.42 9.25 -15.27
CA ALA A 130 -9.37 9.98 -14.56
C ALA A 130 -8.40 10.65 -15.54
N LYS A 131 -7.71 11.69 -15.07
CA LYS A 131 -6.57 12.28 -15.77
C LYS A 131 -5.29 11.89 -15.04
N ILE A 132 -4.25 11.53 -15.79
CA ILE A 132 -2.91 11.34 -15.24
C ILE A 132 -2.23 12.70 -15.27
N MET A 133 -1.82 13.15 -14.10
CA MET A 133 -1.21 14.45 -13.88
C MET A 133 0.25 14.26 -13.50
N SER A 134 1.09 15.23 -13.87
CA SER A 134 2.47 15.32 -13.37
C SER A 134 2.71 16.68 -12.75
N TYR A 135 3.14 16.70 -11.50
CA TYR A 135 3.62 17.87 -10.76
C TYR A 135 5.15 17.92 -10.83
N ASN A 136 5.72 19.04 -11.26
CA ASN A 136 7.17 19.24 -11.29
C ASN A 136 7.64 19.88 -9.99
N LEU A 137 8.42 19.15 -9.19
CA LEU A 137 8.91 19.60 -7.88
C LEU A 137 9.79 20.87 -7.98
N LYS A 138 10.42 21.11 -9.13
CA LYS A 138 11.30 22.29 -9.32
C LYS A 138 10.54 23.55 -9.68
N THR A 139 9.44 23.43 -10.42
CA THR A 139 8.69 24.60 -10.94
C THR A 139 7.38 24.84 -10.21
N GLY A 140 6.86 23.84 -9.49
CA GLY A 140 5.54 23.86 -8.88
C GLY A 140 4.40 23.79 -9.91
N GLU A 141 4.70 23.40 -11.15
CA GLU A 141 3.71 23.36 -12.23
C GLU A 141 3.15 21.95 -12.42
N SER A 142 1.83 21.86 -12.56
CA SER A 142 1.13 20.63 -12.94
C SER A 142 0.71 20.62 -14.40
N GLU A 143 0.82 19.47 -15.05
CA GLU A 143 0.32 19.26 -16.42
C GLU A 143 -0.43 17.93 -16.57
N CYS A 144 -1.41 17.90 -17.48
CA CYS A 144 -2.11 16.66 -17.86
C CYS A 144 -1.27 15.89 -18.87
N VAL A 145 -0.85 14.68 -18.52
CA VAL A 145 -0.02 13.82 -19.38
C VAL A 145 -0.79 12.66 -20.00
N GLY A 146 -2.02 12.41 -19.56
CA GLY A 146 -2.86 11.35 -20.12
C GLY A 146 -4.26 11.31 -19.53
N THR A 147 -5.12 10.47 -20.10
CA THR A 147 -6.46 10.16 -19.59
C THR A 147 -6.63 8.65 -19.47
N THR A 148 -7.28 8.23 -18.41
CA THR A 148 -7.47 6.82 -18.03
C THR A 148 -8.89 6.61 -17.50
N TYR A 149 -9.22 5.37 -17.17
CA TYR A 149 -10.43 4.98 -16.48
C TYR A 149 -10.08 4.13 -15.25
N GLY A 150 -10.93 4.20 -14.24
CA GLY A 150 -10.78 3.49 -12.99
C GLY A 150 -10.19 4.33 -11.87
N ASN A 151 -10.43 3.82 -10.67
CA ASN A 151 -9.91 4.26 -9.40
C ASN A 151 -8.86 3.24 -8.92
N GLY A 152 -7.80 3.69 -8.26
CA GLY A 152 -6.73 2.80 -7.77
C GLY A 152 -5.32 3.31 -8.01
N LYS A 153 -4.37 2.45 -7.70
CA LYS A 153 -2.93 2.75 -7.71
C LYS A 153 -2.35 2.78 -9.13
N MET A 154 -1.23 3.46 -9.29
CA MET A 154 -0.44 3.47 -10.51
C MET A 154 0.86 2.70 -10.30
N TYR A 155 1.23 1.90 -11.28
CA TYR A 155 2.46 1.12 -11.27
C TYR A 155 3.37 1.59 -12.41
N ALA A 156 4.43 2.32 -12.09
CA ALA A 156 5.47 2.69 -13.04
C ALA A 156 6.17 1.44 -13.55
N VAL A 157 6.39 1.39 -14.86
CA VAL A 157 7.24 0.42 -15.58
C VAL A 157 8.17 1.19 -16.52
N THR A 158 9.16 0.54 -17.11
CA THR A 158 10.20 1.24 -17.90
C THR A 158 9.69 2.12 -19.05
N ASP A 159 8.46 1.93 -19.52
CA ASP A 159 7.85 2.65 -20.64
C ASP A 159 6.58 3.46 -20.27
N GLY A 160 6.12 3.46 -19.01
CA GLY A 160 4.92 4.21 -18.61
C GLY A 160 4.27 3.73 -17.32
N PHE A 161 2.92 3.76 -17.25
CA PHE A 161 2.15 3.27 -16.11
C PHE A 161 1.25 2.08 -16.48
N VAL A 162 1.11 1.15 -15.54
CA VAL A 162 0.09 0.10 -15.54
C VAL A 162 -0.95 0.43 -14.47
N PHE A 163 -2.23 0.20 -14.76
CA PHE A 163 -3.30 0.29 -13.77
C PHE A 163 -4.45 -0.64 -14.15
N ALA A 164 -5.27 -1.00 -13.16
CA ALA A 164 -6.51 -1.73 -13.41
C ALA A 164 -7.56 -0.79 -14.04
N GLU A 165 -8.26 -1.24 -15.08
CA GLU A 165 -9.49 -0.61 -15.58
C GLU A 165 -10.71 -1.43 -15.10
N PRO A 166 -11.68 -0.81 -14.39
CA PRO A 166 -12.84 -1.53 -13.91
C PRO A 166 -13.79 -1.99 -15.02
N GLY A 167 -14.49 -3.11 -14.80
CA GLY A 167 -15.50 -3.65 -15.71
C GLY A 167 -14.97 -4.51 -16.86
N LYS A 168 -13.68 -4.86 -16.85
CA LYS A 168 -13.06 -5.84 -17.75
C LYS A 168 -12.32 -6.89 -16.91
N SER A 169 -12.29 -8.13 -17.37
CA SER A 169 -11.44 -9.20 -16.82
C SER A 169 -9.96 -9.03 -17.23
N GLU A 170 -9.52 -7.81 -17.55
CA GLU A 170 -8.26 -7.50 -18.22
C GLU A 170 -7.68 -6.19 -17.66
N SER A 171 -6.35 -6.13 -17.51
CA SER A 171 -5.59 -4.91 -17.18
C SER A 171 -5.35 -4.11 -18.43
N VAL A 172 -5.33 -2.78 -18.27
CA VAL A 172 -4.93 -1.89 -19.35
C VAL A 172 -3.60 -1.27 -19.01
N LEU A 173 -2.56 -1.70 -19.74
CA LEU A 173 -1.31 -0.96 -19.79
C LEU A 173 -1.56 0.40 -20.47
N CYS A 174 -1.08 1.47 -19.84
CA CYS A 174 -1.11 2.81 -20.41
C CYS A 174 0.30 3.38 -20.52
N THR A 175 0.86 3.25 -21.71
CA THR A 175 2.12 3.90 -22.08
C THR A 175 1.93 5.42 -22.06
N ILE A 176 2.73 6.15 -21.28
CA ILE A 176 2.63 7.62 -21.20
C ILE A 176 3.46 8.26 -22.32
N GLY A 177 2.87 9.24 -23.01
CA GLY A 177 3.60 10.11 -23.93
C GLY A 177 3.91 9.52 -25.32
N GLY A 178 3.27 8.41 -25.69
CA GLY A 178 3.28 7.86 -27.05
C GLY A 178 1.86 7.73 -27.61
N PRO A 179 1.69 7.42 -28.92
CA PRO A 179 0.40 6.92 -29.38
C PRO A 179 0.02 5.67 -28.56
N ASP A 180 -1.26 5.50 -28.23
CA ASP A 180 -1.82 4.32 -27.55
C ASP A 180 -1.27 3.03 -28.20
N LYS A 181 -0.21 2.46 -27.63
CA LYS A 181 0.38 1.18 -28.04
C LYS A 181 0.06 0.19 -26.92
N ARG A 182 -1.21 -0.18 -26.80
CA ARG A 182 -1.67 -1.09 -25.73
C ARG A 182 -1.51 -2.56 -26.18
N PRO A 183 -0.58 -3.35 -25.64
CA PRO A 183 -0.92 -4.72 -25.29
C PRO A 183 -1.85 -4.68 -24.06
N TYR A 184 -2.96 -5.40 -24.13
CA TYR A 184 -3.75 -5.70 -22.93
C TYR A 184 -2.98 -6.77 -22.15
N LEU A 185 -2.70 -6.50 -20.87
CA LEU A 185 -2.18 -7.50 -19.95
C LEU A 185 -3.36 -8.13 -19.22
N VAL A 186 -3.26 -9.41 -18.89
CA VAL A 186 -4.36 -10.11 -18.21
C VAL A 186 -4.37 -9.73 -16.73
N GLY A 187 -5.54 -9.59 -16.10
CA GLY A 187 -5.66 -9.38 -14.64
C GLY A 187 -5.60 -7.93 -14.16
N SER A 188 -5.20 -7.66 -12.91
CA SER A 188 -4.99 -6.34 -12.28
C SER A 188 -3.56 -6.25 -11.73
N PRO A 189 -2.81 -5.14 -11.86
CA PRO A 189 -1.44 -5.06 -11.37
C PRO A 189 -1.34 -5.13 -9.84
N GLU A 190 -0.34 -5.87 -9.37
CA GLU A 190 -0.09 -6.16 -7.95
C GLU A 190 1.29 -5.68 -7.49
N ALA A 191 2.31 -5.82 -8.33
CA ALA A 191 3.68 -5.44 -7.98
C ALA A 191 4.55 -5.20 -9.22
N VAL A 192 5.58 -4.37 -9.08
CA VAL A 192 6.62 -4.12 -10.09
C VAL A 192 8.00 -4.33 -9.46
N SER A 193 8.94 -4.89 -10.22
CA SER A 193 10.33 -5.06 -9.77
C SER A 193 11.06 -3.72 -9.62
N GLU A 194 12.15 -3.72 -8.85
CA GLU A 194 12.93 -2.50 -8.61
C GLU A 194 13.55 -1.89 -9.85
N ASP A 195 13.79 -2.68 -10.90
CA ASP A 195 14.26 -2.21 -12.19
C ASP A 195 13.14 -1.87 -13.19
N GLY A 196 11.87 -1.99 -12.77
CA GLY A 196 10.70 -1.62 -13.57
C GLY A 196 10.38 -2.55 -14.74
N ARG A 197 11.11 -3.67 -14.88
CA ARG A 197 10.98 -4.62 -16.01
C ARG A 197 10.08 -5.80 -15.69
N GLY A 198 10.00 -6.17 -14.41
CA GLY A 198 9.12 -7.20 -13.89
C GLY A 198 7.79 -6.62 -13.46
N LEU A 199 6.69 -7.27 -13.85
CA LEU A 199 5.33 -6.88 -13.50
C LEU A 199 4.52 -8.11 -13.12
N VAL A 200 3.72 -7.97 -12.07
CA VAL A 200 2.81 -9.02 -11.60
C VAL A 200 1.39 -8.54 -11.72
N THR A 201 0.52 -9.38 -12.28
CA THR A 201 -0.91 -9.13 -12.34
C THR A 201 -1.70 -10.32 -11.79
N ARG A 202 -2.93 -10.04 -11.31
CA ARG A 202 -3.88 -11.05 -10.83
C ARG A 202 -5.15 -11.05 -11.66
N GLU A 203 -5.48 -12.18 -12.27
CA GLU A 203 -6.78 -12.45 -12.87
C GLU A 203 -7.69 -13.14 -11.85
N TYR A 204 -8.95 -12.74 -11.80
CA TYR A 204 -9.99 -13.48 -11.07
C TYR A 204 -10.84 -14.24 -12.08
N VAL A 205 -10.93 -15.56 -11.90
CA VAL A 205 -11.71 -16.45 -12.77
C VAL A 205 -12.89 -16.98 -11.96
N GLU A 206 -14.10 -16.71 -12.44
CA GLU A 206 -15.32 -17.26 -11.86
C GLU A 206 -15.51 -18.70 -12.36
N GLU A 207 -15.58 -19.64 -11.42
CA GLU A 207 -15.81 -21.06 -11.67
C GLU A 207 -17.32 -21.36 -11.75
N ASP A 208 -17.69 -22.48 -12.37
CA ASP A 208 -19.09 -22.89 -12.61
C ASP A 208 -19.93 -23.03 -11.32
N ASP A 209 -19.30 -23.19 -10.15
CA ASP A 209 -19.94 -23.30 -8.85
C ASP A 209 -20.05 -21.97 -8.08
N GLY A 210 -19.62 -20.87 -8.71
CA GLY A 210 -19.57 -19.53 -8.13
C GLY A 210 -18.36 -19.29 -7.23
N TYR A 211 -17.42 -20.24 -7.15
CA TYR A 211 -16.12 -20.00 -6.54
C TYR A 211 -15.28 -19.07 -7.44
N GLN A 212 -14.49 -18.20 -6.85
CA GLN A 212 -13.52 -17.40 -7.60
C GLN A 212 -12.13 -17.97 -7.36
N SER A 213 -11.50 -18.49 -8.42
CA SER A 213 -10.08 -18.81 -8.44
C SER A 213 -9.29 -17.57 -8.88
N SER A 214 -8.00 -17.51 -8.55
CA SER A 214 -7.13 -16.46 -9.05
C SER A 214 -5.91 -17.01 -9.76
N ILE A 215 -5.47 -16.31 -10.79
CA ILE A 215 -4.30 -16.63 -11.58
C ILE A 215 -3.34 -15.45 -11.46
N ILE A 216 -2.12 -15.72 -10.99
CA ILE A 216 -1.05 -14.73 -10.95
C ILE A 216 -0.21 -14.86 -12.21
N HIS A 217 -0.11 -13.79 -12.99
CA HIS A 217 0.75 -13.71 -14.15
C HIS A 217 2.00 -12.91 -13.80
N ILE A 218 3.16 -13.43 -14.18
CA ILE A 218 4.47 -12.80 -13.92
C ILE A 218 5.09 -12.50 -15.28
N TYR A 219 5.28 -11.22 -15.54
CA TYR A 219 5.89 -10.69 -16.75
C TYR A 219 7.29 -10.16 -16.46
N TYR A 220 8.19 -10.29 -17.41
CA TYR A 220 9.48 -9.61 -17.41
C TYR A 220 9.83 -9.19 -18.84
N ASP A 221 10.16 -7.91 -19.06
CA ASP A 221 10.33 -7.32 -20.40
C ASP A 221 9.13 -7.61 -21.34
N ASP A 222 7.91 -7.45 -20.84
CA ASP A 222 6.65 -7.72 -21.54
C ASP A 222 6.40 -9.20 -21.95
N GLU A 223 7.29 -10.14 -21.57
CA GLU A 223 7.09 -11.57 -21.79
C GLU A 223 6.55 -12.24 -20.51
N GLU A 224 5.49 -13.05 -20.63
CA GLU A 224 5.01 -13.87 -19.51
C GLU A 224 6.01 -14.99 -19.23
N ILE A 225 6.72 -14.88 -18.11
CA ILE A 225 7.78 -15.82 -17.71
C ILE A 225 7.25 -16.94 -16.82
N ALA A 226 6.16 -16.70 -16.09
CA ALA A 226 5.54 -17.68 -15.21
C ALA A 226 4.06 -17.33 -14.92
N THR A 227 3.32 -18.38 -14.55
CA THR A 227 1.93 -18.28 -14.11
C THR A 227 1.76 -19.12 -12.85
N ILE A 228 1.01 -18.60 -11.87
CA ILE A 228 0.62 -19.33 -10.66
C ILE A 228 -0.90 -19.48 -10.67
N GLU A 229 -1.36 -20.70 -10.91
CA GLU A 229 -2.77 -21.04 -10.80
C GLU A 229 -3.10 -21.46 -9.36
N ASP A 230 -4.07 -20.78 -8.77
CA ASP A 230 -4.67 -21.22 -7.52
C ASP A 230 -5.51 -22.48 -7.81
N GLY A 231 -5.01 -23.63 -7.35
CA GLY A 231 -5.80 -24.86 -7.36
C GLY A 231 -6.97 -24.76 -6.38
N GLU A 232 -7.95 -25.66 -6.51
CA GLU A 232 -9.12 -25.70 -5.62
C GLU A 232 -8.71 -25.67 -4.13
N GLY A 233 -9.24 -24.69 -3.39
CA GLY A 233 -8.97 -24.51 -1.96
C GLY A 233 -7.62 -23.85 -1.63
N TYR A 234 -6.89 -23.33 -2.62
CA TYR A 234 -5.70 -22.53 -2.43
C TYR A 234 -5.92 -21.09 -2.87
N PHE A 235 -5.15 -20.17 -2.30
CA PHE A 235 -5.00 -18.81 -2.79
C PHE A 235 -3.53 -18.37 -2.71
N THR A 236 -3.12 -17.48 -3.59
CA THR A 236 -1.76 -16.93 -3.60
C THR A 236 -1.76 -15.46 -3.16
N THR A 237 -0.98 -15.17 -2.12
CA THR A 237 -0.68 -13.79 -1.68
C THR A 237 0.64 -13.35 -2.29
N VAL A 238 0.63 -12.20 -2.97
CA VAL A 238 1.84 -11.56 -3.50
C VAL A 238 2.43 -10.68 -2.41
N PHE A 239 3.70 -10.89 -2.06
CA PHE A 239 4.41 -10.05 -1.08
C PHE A 239 5.11 -8.85 -1.73
N GLY A 240 5.26 -8.87 -3.06
CA GLY A 240 6.05 -7.91 -3.81
C GLY A 240 7.47 -8.40 -4.06
N TYR A 241 8.31 -7.50 -4.55
CA TYR A 241 9.68 -7.81 -4.97
C TYR A 241 10.69 -7.55 -3.84
N ALA A 242 11.70 -8.40 -3.74
CA ALA A 242 12.95 -8.13 -3.02
C ALA A 242 14.11 -8.22 -4.02
N GLY A 243 14.66 -7.05 -4.40
CA GLY A 243 15.45 -6.92 -5.62
C GLY A 243 14.59 -7.31 -6.84
N ASN A 244 15.08 -8.22 -7.67
CA ASN A 244 14.35 -8.73 -8.83
C ASN A 244 13.60 -10.04 -8.59
N ASN A 245 13.52 -10.52 -7.34
CA ASN A 245 12.79 -11.75 -7.01
C ASN A 245 11.40 -11.40 -6.49
N LEU A 246 10.35 -11.88 -7.16
CA LEU A 246 8.99 -11.77 -6.67
C LEU A 246 8.76 -12.77 -5.55
N PHE A 247 8.36 -12.31 -4.37
CA PHE A 247 7.97 -13.16 -3.25
C PHE A 247 6.47 -13.42 -3.25
N VAL A 248 6.09 -14.67 -3.02
CA VAL A 248 4.68 -15.10 -2.90
C VAL A 248 4.52 -16.10 -1.77
N MET A 249 3.30 -16.15 -1.22
CA MET A 249 2.85 -17.19 -0.32
C MET A 249 1.65 -17.92 -0.91
N LYS A 250 1.78 -19.23 -1.08
CA LYS A 250 0.65 -20.10 -1.41
C LYS A 250 0.02 -20.63 -0.13
N SER A 251 -1.27 -20.37 0.02
CA SER A 251 -2.07 -20.66 1.22
C SER A 251 -3.13 -21.70 0.90
N GLY A 252 -3.15 -22.82 1.61
CA GLY A 252 -4.24 -23.80 1.54
C GLY A 252 -5.27 -23.56 2.64
N TYR A 253 -6.51 -23.23 2.27
CA TYR A 253 -7.59 -22.90 3.22
C TYR A 253 -7.97 -24.10 4.10
N GLU A 254 -8.14 -25.28 3.49
CA GLU A 254 -8.60 -26.48 4.21
C GLU A 254 -7.49 -27.18 4.99
N ASP A 255 -6.26 -27.19 4.46
CA ASP A 255 -5.15 -27.95 5.02
C ASP A 255 -4.13 -27.09 5.79
N LYS A 256 -4.34 -25.77 5.82
CA LYS A 256 -3.58 -24.78 6.59
C LYS A 256 -2.09 -24.88 6.36
N LYS A 257 -1.72 -25.11 5.10
CA LYS A 257 -0.33 -25.13 4.68
C LYS A 257 -0.02 -23.85 3.93
N TYR A 258 1.00 -23.17 4.42
CA TYR A 258 1.49 -21.93 3.88
C TYR A 258 2.90 -22.17 3.41
N TYR A 259 3.17 -21.90 2.13
CA TYR A 259 4.46 -22.11 1.50
C TYR A 259 4.94 -20.80 0.94
N VAL A 260 6.20 -20.46 1.20
CA VAL A 260 6.81 -19.23 0.70
C VAL A 260 7.80 -19.59 -0.39
N SER A 261 7.70 -18.91 -1.51
CA SER A 261 8.59 -19.08 -2.65
C SER A 261 8.88 -17.74 -3.32
N SER A 262 9.92 -17.70 -4.13
CA SER A 262 10.14 -16.60 -5.06
C SER A 262 10.27 -17.04 -6.51
N TYR A 263 10.10 -16.08 -7.42
CA TYR A 263 10.31 -16.21 -8.86
C TYR A 263 11.31 -15.16 -9.32
N ASP A 264 12.34 -15.59 -10.06
CA ASP A 264 13.35 -14.71 -10.66
C ASP A 264 12.93 -14.19 -12.05
N GLU A 265 13.78 -13.36 -12.68
CA GLU A 265 13.52 -12.80 -14.03
C GLU A 265 13.37 -13.84 -15.16
N THR A 266 13.70 -15.11 -14.91
CA THR A 266 13.53 -16.21 -15.87
C THR A 266 12.26 -17.02 -15.63
N GLY A 267 11.50 -16.69 -14.59
CA GLY A 267 10.36 -17.46 -14.11
C GLY A 267 10.76 -18.68 -13.27
N SER A 268 12.03 -18.81 -12.90
CA SER A 268 12.49 -19.95 -12.10
C SER A 268 12.05 -19.78 -10.64
N CYS A 269 11.35 -20.80 -10.14
CA CYS A 269 10.82 -20.83 -8.79
C CYS A 269 11.85 -21.36 -7.77
N THR A 270 12.06 -20.60 -6.68
CA THR A 270 12.79 -21.04 -5.49
C THR A 270 11.81 -21.22 -4.33
N ASP A 271 11.60 -22.47 -3.90
CA ASP A 271 10.79 -22.81 -2.73
C ASP A 271 11.64 -22.65 -1.44
N TYR A 272 11.25 -21.72 -0.59
CA TYR A 272 11.89 -21.47 0.71
C TYR A 272 11.30 -22.34 1.82
N GLY A 273 10.19 -23.02 1.57
CA GLY A 273 9.60 -24.02 2.45
C GLY A 273 8.30 -23.59 3.11
N LYS A 274 7.84 -24.47 4.00
CA LYS A 274 6.55 -24.35 4.69
C LYS A 274 6.66 -23.50 5.96
N LEU A 275 5.75 -22.55 6.16
CA LEU A 275 5.59 -21.82 7.41
C LEU A 275 5.01 -22.72 8.51
N GLN A 276 5.55 -22.54 9.72
CA GLN A 276 5.08 -23.19 10.94
C GLN A 276 4.32 -22.17 11.77
N ILE A 277 3.09 -21.85 11.35
CA ILE A 277 2.25 -20.87 12.03
C ILE A 277 1.91 -21.35 13.44
N ALA A 278 2.07 -20.48 14.44
CA ALA A 278 1.67 -20.75 15.82
C ALA A 278 0.15 -20.61 15.99
N ALA A 279 -0.61 -21.45 15.27
CA ALA A 279 -2.07 -21.41 15.22
C ALA A 279 -2.74 -21.68 16.57
N SER A 280 -2.04 -22.31 17.53
CA SER A 280 -2.55 -22.57 18.88
C SER A 280 -2.68 -21.33 19.76
N ASP A 281 -2.10 -20.21 19.33
CA ASP A 281 -1.88 -19.05 20.19
C ASP A 281 -2.89 -17.93 19.92
N PHE A 282 -3.78 -18.09 18.93
CA PHE A 282 -4.86 -17.16 18.56
C PHE A 282 -6.23 -17.67 19.02
N LEU A 283 -7.17 -16.76 19.31
CA LEU A 283 -8.50 -17.11 19.84
C LEU A 283 -9.39 -17.72 18.75
N TYR A 284 -9.24 -17.21 17.52
CA TYR A 284 -9.83 -17.76 16.31
C TYR A 284 -8.72 -18.26 15.40
N GLU A 285 -8.99 -19.31 14.62
CA GLU A 285 -7.99 -19.86 13.69
C GLU A 285 -7.68 -18.81 12.62
N PRO A 286 -6.47 -18.23 12.60
CA PRO A 286 -6.27 -17.00 11.86
C PRO A 286 -5.75 -17.32 10.45
N VAL A 287 -6.21 -16.56 9.47
CA VAL A 287 -5.63 -16.51 8.13
C VAL A 287 -4.52 -15.45 8.19
N PRO A 288 -3.26 -15.79 7.89
CA PRO A 288 -2.19 -14.81 7.88
C PRO A 288 -2.40 -13.80 6.75
N GLU A 289 -2.24 -12.53 7.06
CA GLU A 289 -2.25 -11.43 6.11
C GLU A 289 -0.87 -10.83 5.99
N PHE A 290 -0.42 -10.60 4.76
CA PHE A 290 0.89 -10.02 4.51
C PHE A 290 0.85 -8.51 4.77
N GLU A 291 1.81 -8.03 5.54
CA GLU A 291 1.90 -6.60 5.90
C GLU A 291 3.15 -5.93 5.32
N HIS A 292 4.30 -6.59 5.41
CA HIS A 292 5.56 -5.94 5.08
C HIS A 292 6.64 -6.94 4.66
N LEU A 293 7.45 -6.56 3.66
CA LEU A 293 8.64 -7.26 3.18
C LEU A 293 9.80 -6.27 3.19
N ILE A 294 10.90 -6.61 3.88
CA ILE A 294 12.17 -5.88 3.79
C ILE A 294 13.29 -6.87 3.51
N TYR A 295 14.37 -6.42 2.90
CA TYR A 295 15.49 -7.32 2.61
C TYR A 295 16.82 -6.56 2.66
N SER A 296 17.88 -7.29 2.97
CA SER A 296 19.26 -6.81 2.99
C SER A 296 20.21 -8.01 2.93
N ASN A 297 21.30 -7.90 2.18
CA ASN A 297 22.38 -8.90 2.16
C ASN A 297 21.91 -10.35 1.99
N ASP A 298 21.20 -10.66 0.90
CA ASP A 298 20.60 -11.98 0.58
C ASP A 298 19.59 -12.52 1.61
N GLU A 299 19.27 -11.78 2.68
CA GLU A 299 18.22 -12.12 3.62
C GLU A 299 16.98 -11.26 3.37
N ALA A 300 15.81 -11.89 3.31
CA ALA A 300 14.53 -11.21 3.27
C ALA A 300 13.71 -11.55 4.52
N TYR A 301 13.05 -10.54 5.08
CA TYR A 301 12.19 -10.63 6.24
C TYR A 301 10.79 -10.20 5.86
N PHE A 302 9.79 -10.96 6.29
CA PHE A 302 8.40 -10.59 6.08
C PHE A 302 7.59 -10.75 7.35
N LEU A 303 6.61 -9.86 7.51
CA LEU A 303 5.67 -9.84 8.61
C LEU A 303 4.30 -10.30 8.11
N LEU A 304 3.74 -11.26 8.84
CA LEU A 304 2.36 -11.71 8.69
C LEU A 304 1.57 -11.26 9.92
N ALA A 305 0.49 -10.51 9.71
CA ALA A 305 -0.43 -10.13 10.75
C ALA A 305 -1.65 -11.05 10.77
N TYR A 306 -2.37 -10.97 11.89
CA TYR A 306 -3.55 -11.75 12.15
C TYR A 306 -4.62 -10.84 12.73
N TYR A 307 -5.81 -10.95 12.18
CA TYR A 307 -6.96 -10.15 12.56
C TYR A 307 -8.11 -11.07 12.99
N GLU A 308 -8.92 -10.60 13.94
CA GLU A 308 -9.99 -11.39 14.55
C GLU A 308 -11.35 -10.67 14.50
N GLY A 309 -12.40 -11.49 14.39
CA GLY A 309 -13.79 -11.04 14.40
C GLY A 309 -14.24 -10.37 13.09
N SER A 310 -15.54 -10.07 13.00
CA SER A 310 -16.12 -9.40 11.83
C SER A 310 -15.66 -7.94 11.66
N GLY A 311 -15.00 -7.40 12.69
CA GLY A 311 -14.38 -6.09 12.69
C GLY A 311 -12.98 -6.06 12.09
N HIS A 312 -12.38 -7.22 11.84
CA HIS A 312 -10.99 -7.35 11.43
C HIS A 312 -10.03 -6.66 12.41
N TYR A 313 -10.22 -6.90 13.71
CA TYR A 313 -9.41 -6.25 14.73
C TYR A 313 -8.05 -6.93 14.85
N TYR A 314 -6.98 -6.15 14.85
CA TYR A 314 -5.63 -6.66 14.95
C TYR A 314 -5.40 -7.47 16.24
N ALA A 315 -4.93 -8.71 16.07
CA ALA A 315 -4.72 -9.69 17.14
C ALA A 315 -3.24 -9.96 17.40
N GLY A 316 -2.37 -9.83 16.40
CA GLY A 316 -0.94 -10.02 16.55
C GLY A 316 -0.24 -10.30 15.22
N TYR A 317 1.02 -10.72 15.30
CA TYR A 317 1.86 -10.94 14.12
C TYR A 317 2.90 -12.03 14.34
N GLU A 318 3.46 -12.50 13.23
CA GLU A 318 4.65 -13.34 13.14
C GLU A 318 5.62 -12.75 12.12
N ILE A 319 6.92 -12.79 12.44
CA ILE A 319 8.00 -12.42 11.53
C ILE A 319 8.78 -13.66 11.16
N TYR A 320 9.04 -13.77 9.86
CA TYR A 320 9.84 -14.82 9.28
C TYR A 320 11.02 -14.21 8.52
N LYS A 321 12.04 -15.04 8.29
CA LYS A 321 13.16 -14.70 7.43
C LYS A 321 13.51 -15.85 6.50
N VAL A 322 14.06 -15.53 5.33
CA VAL A 322 14.61 -16.49 4.37
C VAL A 322 16.03 -16.08 3.97
N ASN A 323 16.83 -17.07 3.57
CA ASN A 323 18.04 -16.82 2.79
C ASN A 323 17.67 -16.96 1.31
N MET A 324 17.71 -15.86 0.57
CA MET A 324 17.28 -15.77 -0.82
C MET A 324 18.05 -16.71 -1.76
N LYS A 325 19.25 -17.18 -1.36
CA LYS A 325 20.11 -18.08 -2.15
C LYS A 325 19.91 -19.57 -1.83
N GLU A 326 19.13 -19.90 -0.80
CA GLU A 326 19.01 -21.27 -0.29
C GLU A 326 17.55 -21.72 -0.25
N LYS A 327 17.27 -22.90 -0.83
CA LYS A 327 15.97 -23.58 -0.70
C LYS A 327 15.75 -24.05 0.74
N ASP A 328 14.48 -24.22 1.13
CA ASP A 328 14.10 -24.69 2.47
C ASP A 328 14.70 -23.84 3.62
N SER A 329 14.92 -22.54 3.37
CA SER A 329 15.62 -21.63 4.29
C SER A 329 14.67 -20.79 5.16
N VAL A 330 13.36 -20.93 5.01
CA VAL A 330 12.41 -20.18 5.82
C VAL A 330 12.56 -20.51 7.30
N SER A 331 12.67 -19.47 8.11
CA SER A 331 12.85 -19.60 9.55
C SER A 331 12.03 -18.55 10.29
N PHE A 332 11.45 -18.98 11.41
CA PHE A 332 10.71 -18.11 12.31
C PHE A 332 11.66 -17.20 13.08
N VAL A 333 11.29 -15.93 13.21
CA VAL A 333 12.06 -14.93 13.96
C VAL A 333 11.38 -14.62 15.29
N LYS A 334 10.13 -14.17 15.26
CA LYS A 334 9.41 -13.70 16.45
C LYS A 334 7.90 -13.68 16.22
N THR A 335 7.12 -13.79 17.30
CA THR A 335 5.70 -13.44 17.34
C THR A 335 5.48 -12.27 18.30
N GLY A 336 4.50 -11.43 18.01
CA GLY A 336 3.97 -10.46 18.96
C GLY A 336 2.45 -10.52 19.01
N ARG A 337 1.89 -10.08 20.13
CA ARG A 337 0.45 -10.08 20.39
C ARG A 337 0.01 -8.66 20.61
N SER A 338 -1.21 -8.35 20.17
CA SER A 338 -1.85 -7.11 20.59
C SER A 338 -2.09 -7.19 22.10
N THR A 339 -1.40 -6.35 22.87
CA THR A 339 -1.59 -6.22 24.32
C THR A 339 -2.64 -5.16 24.68
N GLU A 340 -3.08 -4.38 23.69
CA GLU A 340 -3.97 -3.25 23.88
C GLU A 340 -5.13 -3.31 22.89
N SER A 341 -6.34 -3.06 23.37
CA SER A 341 -7.57 -2.96 22.58
C SER A 341 -7.62 -1.75 21.63
N ALA A 342 -6.51 -1.07 21.37
CA ALA A 342 -6.46 0.27 20.76
C ALA A 342 -5.59 0.41 19.50
N SER A 343 -4.69 -0.54 19.22
CA SER A 343 -3.93 -0.53 17.96
C SER A 343 -4.68 -1.38 16.94
N TYR A 344 -5.14 -0.73 15.85
CA TYR A 344 -5.88 -1.38 14.77
C TYR A 344 -4.96 -2.04 13.73
N ASP A 345 -3.67 -1.67 13.74
CA ASP A 345 -2.72 -2.04 12.70
C ASP A 345 -1.53 -2.82 13.24
N ALA A 346 -0.97 -3.68 12.38
CA ALA A 346 0.26 -4.38 12.67
C ALA A 346 1.48 -3.44 12.68
N PRO A 347 2.53 -3.72 13.48
CA PRO A 347 3.75 -2.95 13.41
C PRO A 347 4.47 -3.20 12.08
N LYS A 348 5.29 -2.24 11.70
CA LYS A 348 6.16 -2.33 10.52
C LYS A 348 7.57 -2.71 10.95
N ILE A 349 8.19 -3.63 10.19
CA ILE A 349 9.60 -4.00 10.36
C ILE A 349 10.54 -3.09 9.58
N TYR A 350 11.76 -2.85 10.09
CA TYR A 350 12.82 -2.12 9.38
C TYR A 350 14.21 -2.57 9.86
N PHE A 351 15.28 -2.21 9.15
CA PHE A 351 16.64 -2.34 9.66
C PHE A 351 17.05 -1.07 10.39
N ASP A 352 17.47 -1.18 11.66
CA ASP A 352 18.12 -0.08 12.34
C ASP A 352 19.44 0.27 11.61
N GLY A 353 19.97 1.48 11.82
CA GLY A 353 21.21 1.93 11.16
C GLY A 353 22.48 1.13 11.50
N LYS A 354 22.33 -0.07 12.09
CA LYS A 354 23.37 -1.08 12.35
C LYS A 354 22.98 -2.45 11.75
N ASP A 355 22.09 -2.47 10.77
CA ASP A 355 21.57 -3.66 10.07
C ASP A 355 20.85 -4.68 10.97
N ARG A 356 20.26 -4.23 12.09
CA ARG A 356 19.48 -5.11 12.97
C ARG A 356 18.00 -4.92 12.73
N LEU A 357 17.26 -6.02 12.66
CA LEU A 357 15.80 -5.98 12.56
C LEU A 357 15.19 -5.27 13.77
N ALA A 358 14.41 -4.23 13.51
CA ALA A 358 13.65 -3.43 14.46
C ALA A 358 12.19 -3.32 14.00
N MET A 359 11.34 -2.77 14.87
CA MET A 359 9.91 -2.57 14.61
C MET A 359 9.47 -1.21 15.12
N ALA A 360 8.46 -0.64 14.47
CA ALA A 360 7.80 0.60 14.85
C ALA A 360 6.33 0.54 14.38
N ASN A 361 5.46 1.36 14.95
CA ASN A 361 4.09 1.50 14.42
C ASN A 361 4.12 2.36 13.15
N HIS A 362 4.98 3.38 13.13
CA HIS A 362 5.21 4.25 11.98
C HIS A 362 6.69 4.31 11.62
N LEU A 363 7.01 4.18 10.33
CA LEU A 363 8.37 4.33 9.82
C LEU A 363 8.70 5.79 9.50
N SER A 364 10.00 6.04 9.31
CA SER A 364 10.47 7.33 8.79
C SER A 364 9.88 7.59 7.41
N GLY A 365 9.46 8.82 7.14
CA GLY A 365 8.87 9.21 5.85
C GLY A 365 7.34 9.13 5.80
N GLU A 366 6.71 8.49 6.79
CA GLU A 366 5.26 8.34 6.81
C GLU A 366 4.55 9.64 7.18
N ILE A 367 3.36 9.83 6.60
CA ILE A 367 2.40 10.86 6.99
C ILE A 367 1.14 10.17 7.48
N SER A 368 0.61 10.61 8.63
CA SER A 368 -0.65 10.12 9.16
C SER A 368 -1.41 11.23 9.89
N LEU A 369 -2.63 10.93 10.32
CA LEU A 369 -3.30 11.72 11.35
C LEU A 369 -2.79 11.32 12.74
N SER A 370 -2.85 12.26 13.69
CA SER A 370 -2.43 12.04 15.07
C SER A 370 -3.37 11.12 15.86
N ASP A 371 -4.66 11.12 15.51
CA ASP A 371 -5.71 10.35 16.18
C ASP A 371 -6.52 9.53 15.15
N ASN A 372 -5.90 8.53 14.52
CA ASN A 372 -6.47 7.61 13.52
C ASN A 372 -7.31 8.29 12.41
N ASP A 373 -8.55 8.66 12.71
CA ASP A 373 -9.53 9.25 11.79
C ASP A 373 -9.63 10.78 11.91
N ASN A 374 -8.95 11.42 12.87
CA ASN A 374 -8.99 12.87 13.08
C ASN A 374 -7.68 13.41 13.69
N GLY A 375 -7.62 14.73 13.85
CA GLY A 375 -6.55 15.42 14.55
C GLY A 375 -5.58 16.17 13.65
N ASP A 376 -4.33 16.23 14.10
CA ASP A 376 -3.24 16.90 13.40
C ASP A 376 -2.68 16.00 12.31
N LEU A 377 -2.29 16.56 11.17
CA LEU A 377 -1.47 15.88 10.18
C LEU A 377 -0.03 15.84 10.69
N VAL A 378 0.57 14.65 10.76
CA VAL A 378 1.92 14.44 11.30
C VAL A 378 2.82 13.74 10.29
N TYR A 379 4.11 14.08 10.32
CA TYR A 379 5.18 13.43 9.57
C TYR A 379 6.16 12.76 10.51
N TYR A 380 6.52 11.51 10.22
CA TYR A 380 7.47 10.74 11.03
C TYR A 380 8.89 10.97 10.53
N THR A 381 9.63 11.84 11.22
CA THR A 381 11.04 12.16 10.90
C THR A 381 12.00 11.00 11.17
N LYS A 382 11.60 10.10 12.07
CA LYS A 382 12.23 8.82 12.38
C LYS A 382 11.14 7.91 12.99
N PRO A 383 11.36 6.59 13.08
CA PRO A 383 10.31 5.67 13.48
C PRO A 383 9.64 6.05 14.81
N ASP A 384 8.31 6.10 14.85
CA ASP A 384 7.47 6.50 16.00
C ASP A 384 7.75 7.90 16.59
N HIS A 385 8.42 8.79 15.86
CA HIS A 385 8.66 10.17 16.28
C HIS A 385 7.94 11.18 15.36
N PRO A 386 6.65 11.46 15.66
CA PRO A 386 5.84 12.36 14.85
C PRO A 386 6.28 13.81 15.03
N SER A 387 6.23 14.57 13.94
CA SER A 387 6.34 16.03 13.89
C SER A 387 5.09 16.58 13.21
N VAL A 388 4.45 17.57 13.83
CA VAL A 388 3.20 18.12 13.30
C VAL A 388 3.48 18.87 11.99
N LEU A 389 2.90 18.37 10.90
CA LEU A 389 2.83 19.06 9.62
C LEU A 389 1.79 20.16 9.69
N MET A 390 0.54 19.81 10.02
CA MET A 390 -0.58 20.77 10.07
C MET A 390 -1.52 20.47 11.23
N LYS A 391 -1.86 21.49 12.01
CA LYS A 391 -2.78 21.35 13.13
C LYS A 391 -4.23 21.31 12.70
N SER A 392 -5.03 20.49 13.41
CA SER A 392 -6.48 20.40 13.22
C SER A 392 -6.84 20.20 11.75
N PHE A 393 -6.09 19.32 11.08
CA PHE A 393 -6.26 19.03 9.67
C PHE A 393 -7.63 18.40 9.45
N ALA A 394 -7.94 17.34 10.20
CA ALA A 394 -9.24 16.70 10.23
C ALA A 394 -9.90 16.96 11.61
N SER A 395 -10.66 18.05 11.73
CA SER A 395 -11.23 18.48 13.02
C SER A 395 -12.60 17.86 13.36
N GLU A 396 -13.26 17.21 12.39
CA GLU A 396 -14.56 16.57 12.57
C GLU A 396 -14.37 15.05 12.55
N SER A 397 -15.03 14.32 13.46
CA SER A 397 -14.94 12.85 13.49
C SER A 397 -15.61 12.26 12.26
N ALA A 398 -15.10 11.17 11.69
CA ALA A 398 -15.75 10.46 10.56
C ALA A 398 -17.24 10.08 10.82
N GLN A 399 -17.70 10.05 12.07
CA GLN A 399 -19.09 9.80 12.46
C GLN A 399 -20.04 11.02 12.34
N SER A 400 -19.56 12.18 11.89
CA SER A 400 -20.44 13.32 11.60
C SER A 400 -21.21 13.11 10.29
N ALA A 401 -22.30 13.86 10.11
CA ALA A 401 -23.11 13.80 8.88
C ALA A 401 -22.33 14.27 7.64
N GLN A 402 -21.31 15.09 7.85
CA GLN A 402 -20.31 15.53 6.88
C GLN A 402 -18.94 15.34 7.54
N ALA A 403 -17.96 14.77 6.85
CA ALA A 403 -16.61 14.59 7.38
C ALA A 403 -15.56 14.85 6.30
N HIS A 404 -14.33 15.11 6.73
CA HIS A 404 -13.17 15.24 5.86
C HIS A 404 -12.22 14.09 6.15
N PHE A 405 -12.04 13.21 5.17
CA PHE A 405 -11.29 11.97 5.30
C PHE A 405 -9.95 12.09 4.58
N LEU A 406 -8.86 11.65 5.23
CA LEU A 406 -7.56 11.53 4.59
C LEU A 406 -7.46 10.15 3.94
N ASP A 407 -7.42 10.11 2.61
CA ASP A 407 -7.46 8.85 1.86
C ASP A 407 -6.05 8.31 1.53
N GLU A 408 -5.13 9.20 1.18
CA GLU A 408 -3.71 8.89 0.95
C GLU A 408 -2.85 10.08 1.40
N ALA A 409 -1.69 9.81 2.01
CA ALA A 409 -0.66 10.82 2.23
C ALA A 409 0.74 10.23 2.04
N VAL A 410 1.58 10.93 1.30
CA VAL A 410 2.96 10.50 1.01
C VAL A 410 3.92 11.68 1.09
N ALA A 411 5.17 11.42 1.45
CA ALA A 411 6.24 12.42 1.44
C ALA A 411 7.32 12.05 0.42
N PHE A 412 7.77 13.03 -0.36
CA PHE A 412 8.93 12.92 -1.24
C PHE A 412 9.92 14.01 -0.87
N GLY A 413 10.88 13.68 -0.01
CA GLY A 413 11.75 14.70 0.59
C GLY A 413 10.91 15.74 1.35
N ASP A 414 11.16 17.00 1.06
CA ASP A 414 10.55 18.16 1.72
C ASP A 414 9.11 18.47 1.23
N ASP A 415 8.49 17.58 0.47
CA ASP A 415 7.16 17.81 -0.12
C ASP A 415 6.18 16.69 0.27
N ALA A 416 5.01 17.07 0.78
CA ALA A 416 3.93 16.16 1.14
C ALA A 416 2.77 16.26 0.13
N PHE A 417 2.27 15.10 -0.30
CA PHE A 417 1.16 14.99 -1.26
C PHE A 417 0.02 14.21 -0.61
N LEU A 418 -1.21 14.72 -0.72
CA LEU A 418 -2.38 14.16 -0.06
C LEU A 418 -3.57 14.06 -1.01
N ILE A 419 -4.38 13.03 -0.80
CA ILE A 419 -5.75 12.92 -1.31
C ILE A 419 -6.68 12.96 -0.12
N THR A 420 -7.65 13.88 -0.14
CA THR A 420 -8.68 13.95 0.89
C THR A 420 -10.07 13.97 0.27
N ASN A 421 -11.03 13.33 0.94
CA ASN A 421 -12.41 13.29 0.47
C ASN A 421 -13.31 14.06 1.44
N GLN A 422 -14.17 14.93 0.92
CA GLN A 422 -15.35 15.37 1.65
C GLN A 422 -16.45 14.35 1.44
N ILE A 423 -17.04 13.90 2.54
CA ILE A 423 -18.01 12.79 2.52
C ILE A 423 -19.29 13.15 3.27
N GLU A 424 -20.42 12.65 2.76
CA GLU A 424 -21.74 12.78 3.38
C GLU A 424 -22.30 11.42 3.80
N ARG A 425 -22.84 11.33 5.01
CA ARG A 425 -23.34 10.05 5.55
C ARG A 425 -24.55 9.54 4.77
N ASN A 426 -24.46 8.32 4.25
CA ASN A 426 -25.52 7.64 3.52
C ASN A 426 -25.99 6.38 4.26
N SER A 427 -26.97 6.52 5.15
CA SER A 427 -27.48 5.38 5.96
C SER A 427 -28.18 4.30 5.16
N GLU A 428 -28.62 4.58 3.93
CA GLU A 428 -29.27 3.57 3.07
C GLU A 428 -28.25 2.59 2.47
N GLY A 429 -26.98 2.99 2.37
CA GLY A 429 -25.89 2.18 1.86
C GLY A 429 -25.21 1.26 2.88
N ASP A 430 -25.62 1.29 4.15
CA ASP A 430 -24.93 0.55 5.23
C ASP A 430 -24.92 -0.96 5.01
N ILE A 431 -23.78 -1.59 5.33
CA ILE A 431 -23.64 -3.05 5.32
C ILE A 431 -23.25 -3.53 6.73
N GLY A 432 -24.24 -4.03 7.47
CA GLY A 432 -24.05 -4.52 8.83
C GLY A 432 -23.71 -3.39 9.80
N TRP A 433 -22.49 -3.40 10.34
CA TRP A 433 -21.97 -2.33 11.21
C TRP A 433 -21.10 -1.31 10.46
N ARG A 434 -20.81 -1.55 9.16
CA ARG A 434 -19.99 -0.67 8.33
C ARG A 434 -20.86 0.44 7.75
N GLU A 435 -20.46 1.66 8.03
CA GLU A 435 -21.17 2.87 7.61
C GLU A 435 -20.81 3.23 6.17
N ALA A 436 -21.82 3.66 5.41
CA ALA A 436 -21.65 4.12 4.04
C ALA A 436 -21.74 5.64 3.90
N TYR A 437 -21.00 6.18 2.94
CA TYR A 437 -20.88 7.62 2.68
C TYR A 437 -20.81 7.92 1.18
N ASP A 438 -21.43 9.01 0.77
CA ASP A 438 -21.30 9.59 -0.57
C ASP A 438 -20.09 10.53 -0.60
N ILE A 439 -19.22 10.41 -1.61
CA ILE A 439 -18.10 11.34 -1.82
C ILE A 439 -18.65 12.58 -2.54
N THR A 440 -18.49 13.75 -1.94
CA THR A 440 -18.98 15.02 -2.50
C THR A 440 -17.91 15.86 -3.16
N GLU A 441 -16.65 15.70 -2.75
CA GLU A 441 -15.49 16.42 -3.29
C GLU A 441 -14.20 15.63 -2.98
N ILE A 442 -13.21 15.70 -3.85
CA ILE A 442 -11.88 15.09 -3.70
C ILE A 442 -10.82 16.16 -3.90
N ASP A 443 -10.10 16.49 -2.83
CA ASP A 443 -8.98 17.42 -2.88
C ASP A 443 -7.66 16.69 -3.11
N TYR A 444 -6.84 17.25 -4.02
CA TYR A 444 -5.45 16.84 -4.24
C TYR A 444 -4.55 17.97 -3.76
N LEU A 445 -3.79 17.70 -2.71
CA LEU A 445 -3.10 18.72 -1.95
C LEU A 445 -1.60 18.51 -1.98
N HIS A 446 -0.86 19.62 -2.03
CA HIS A 446 0.57 19.68 -1.87
C HIS A 446 0.93 20.59 -0.69
N ILE A 447 1.82 20.11 0.18
CA ILE A 447 2.31 20.85 1.34
C ILE A 447 3.85 20.79 1.33
N PRO A 448 4.53 21.88 0.95
CA PRO A 448 5.97 21.97 1.12
C PRO A 448 6.33 22.18 2.60
N PHE A 449 7.34 21.47 3.09
CA PHE A 449 7.79 21.51 4.48
C PHE A 449 9.31 21.29 4.61
N GLU A 450 9.94 21.78 5.68
CA GLU A 450 11.39 21.61 5.86
C GLU A 450 11.69 20.45 6.82
N GLN A 451 12.15 19.30 6.33
CA GLN A 451 12.50 18.13 7.17
C GLN A 451 13.57 18.44 8.23
N ASN A 452 14.44 19.42 7.99
CA ASN A 452 15.58 19.76 8.84
C ASN A 452 15.25 20.60 10.09
N ASN A 453 13.97 20.80 10.43
CA ASN A 453 13.61 21.44 11.69
C ASN A 453 13.85 20.51 12.88
N LYS A 454 15.01 20.68 13.51
CA LYS A 454 15.45 20.01 14.74
C LYS A 454 14.33 19.97 15.79
N GLU A 455 13.92 18.75 16.13
CA GLU A 455 13.17 18.34 17.33
C GLU A 455 11.95 19.20 17.68
N GLY A 456 10.75 18.70 17.32
CA GLY A 456 9.49 19.10 17.97
C GLY A 456 8.98 20.49 17.63
N LYS A 457 9.35 21.05 16.48
CA LYS A 457 8.75 22.28 15.94
C LYS A 457 7.80 21.98 14.78
N GLU A 458 6.70 22.70 14.75
CA GLU A 458 5.68 22.66 13.71
C GLU A 458 6.31 22.94 12.33
N LEU A 459 6.05 22.08 11.35
CA LEU A 459 6.67 22.11 10.03
C LEU A 459 5.88 23.02 9.05
N ALA A 460 4.55 23.11 9.19
CA ALA A 460 3.69 24.05 8.46
C ALA A 460 2.52 24.57 9.33
N THR A 461 2.66 25.74 9.93
CA THR A 461 1.64 26.30 10.84
C THR A 461 0.45 26.99 10.16
N ASP A 462 0.41 27.08 8.83
CA ASP A 462 -0.61 27.86 8.16
C ASP A 462 -1.31 27.10 7.04
N LYS A 463 -2.64 27.13 7.04
CA LYS A 463 -3.47 26.62 5.94
C LYS A 463 -3.13 27.32 4.62
N ASP A 464 -2.56 28.52 4.69
CA ASP A 464 -2.06 29.28 3.54
C ASP A 464 -0.91 28.58 2.78
N LYS A 465 -0.28 27.54 3.35
CA LYS A 465 0.72 26.71 2.66
C LYS A 465 0.13 25.53 1.88
N LEU A 466 -1.19 25.29 2.00
CA LEU A 466 -1.87 24.24 1.26
C LEU A 466 -2.04 24.69 -0.19
N GLU A 467 -1.29 24.07 -1.09
CA GLU A 467 -1.50 24.24 -2.52
C GLU A 467 -2.50 23.19 -2.99
N THR A 468 -3.69 23.62 -3.43
CA THR A 468 -4.57 22.75 -4.20
C THR A 468 -3.94 22.56 -5.57
N LEU A 469 -3.73 21.31 -5.96
CA LEU A 469 -3.12 20.93 -7.23
C LEU A 469 -4.09 21.10 -8.41
N ASP A 470 -5.01 22.06 -8.33
CA ASP A 470 -6.23 22.14 -9.13
C ASP A 470 -6.03 22.70 -10.55
N PHE A 471 -6.86 22.22 -11.48
CA PHE A 471 -6.63 22.34 -12.93
C PHE A 471 -7.54 23.32 -13.69
N GLU A 472 -8.47 23.98 -13.01
CA GLU A 472 -9.32 25.02 -13.62
C GLU A 472 -8.84 26.43 -13.25
N LYS A 473 -7.80 26.92 -13.94
CA LYS A 473 -7.50 28.36 -14.01
C LYS A 473 -7.75 28.92 -15.41
#